data_AF-A0A4D8QEX8-F1
#
_entry.id   AF-A0A4D8QEX8-F1
#
_cell.length_a   1.000
_cell.length_b   1.000
_cell.length_c   1.000
_cell.angle_alpha   90.00
_cell.angle_beta   90.00
_cell.angle_gamma   90.00
#
_symmetry.space_group_name_H-M   'P 1'
#
loop_
_entity.id
_entity.type
_entity.pdbx_description
1 polymer ?
#
loop_
_entity_poly.entity_id
_entity_poly.type
_entity_poly.pdbx_seq_one_letter_code
_entity_poly.pdbx_strand_id
1 'polypeptide(L)'
;MSVITNRHEFVLLFDCKNGNPNGDPDAGNQPRLDPDTSHGLVTDVCLKRKIRNYVSLFHDDDPRFGIYLRDGAILNRTHRTAYQAVRPGEAAVATAARLSPRDEDEAAAVRRFMCDHFFDVRAFGAVMSTGVNCGHPLHPFMKALPPNLRPIPLRVRPAPFEPAYGLLGRLAVRHGYSTSRAFVADMAFGIADFVHELECGRRLAELACLTGLAEATLAASTMVTDQAGILWIGTEQVDAAANHRAVSAAGRVCPCCLRIDLETRDGLEVCRPHRRIWWDLTGVVSCPVHGVLLLEVCPNCGSSPSRVPTSPRHCRCGHDLAGLAALPLDDSDLMADRYLVGRLGGVRASAHPLFDRMPLHDAALAMLRIGRAGLLGARGLPFRKDITEPALWAKMASIGFREAAPNGVDPLAVSADSDSR
;
A
#
# COMPACT_ATOMS: atom_id res chain seq x y z
N MET A 1 -31.26 9.97 25.10
CA MET A 1 -30.00 9.87 24.31
C MET A 1 -30.29 8.98 23.12
N SER A 2 -30.00 9.43 21.89
CA SER A 2 -30.12 8.60 20.70
C SER A 2 -29.10 7.47 20.76
N VAL A 3 -29.54 6.24 20.57
CA VAL A 3 -28.66 5.07 20.53
C VAL A 3 -27.83 5.13 19.26
N ILE A 4 -26.54 4.81 19.35
CA ILE A 4 -25.66 4.70 18.18
C ILE A 4 -26.22 3.60 17.27
N THR A 5 -26.51 3.93 16.02
CA THR A 5 -27.14 2.99 15.07
C THR A 5 -26.13 2.15 14.30
N ASN A 6 -24.86 2.53 14.32
CA ASN A 6 -23.78 1.89 13.57
C ASN A 6 -22.73 1.30 14.52
N ARG A 7 -22.15 0.16 14.14
CA ARG A 7 -20.95 -0.37 14.81
C ARG A 7 -19.73 0.43 14.36
N HIS A 8 -18.94 0.92 15.31
CA HIS A 8 -17.71 1.65 15.04
C HIS A 8 -16.49 0.81 15.43
N GLU A 9 -15.48 0.83 14.56
CA GLU A 9 -14.14 0.29 14.83
C GLU A 9 -13.15 1.45 14.66
N PHE A 10 -12.11 1.50 15.50
CA PHE A 10 -11.10 2.55 15.43
C PHE A 10 -9.74 1.99 15.84
N VAL A 11 -8.69 2.63 15.32
CA VAL A 11 -7.29 2.33 15.64
C VAL A 11 -6.70 3.59 16.27
N LEU A 12 -6.23 3.47 17.51
CA LEU A 12 -5.59 4.56 18.23
C LEU A 12 -4.08 4.37 18.17
N LEU A 13 -3.38 5.28 17.50
CA LEU A 13 -1.92 5.34 17.51
C LEU A 13 -1.49 6.45 18.48
N PHE A 14 -0.56 6.13 19.37
CA PHE A 14 0.06 7.09 20.29
C PHE A 14 1.52 6.72 20.51
N ASP A 15 2.35 7.70 20.86
CA ASP A 15 3.75 7.51 21.22
C ASP A 15 4.01 7.87 22.68
N CYS A 16 5.17 7.45 23.18
CA CYS A 16 5.67 7.82 24.50
C CYS A 16 7.17 8.05 24.38
N LYS A 17 7.62 9.26 24.71
CA LYS A 17 9.04 9.63 24.65
C LYS A 17 9.59 9.79 26.06
N ASN A 18 10.66 9.06 26.38
CA ASN A 18 11.35 9.11 27.67
C ASN A 18 10.41 8.93 28.88
N GLY A 19 9.41 8.06 28.75
CA GLY A 19 8.40 7.83 29.78
C GLY A 19 7.92 6.38 29.83
N ASN A 20 7.17 6.07 30.88
CA ASN A 20 6.55 4.76 31.04
C ASN A 20 5.04 4.84 30.73
N PRO A 21 4.57 4.31 29.58
CA PRO A 21 3.17 4.43 29.18
C PRO A 21 2.23 3.56 30.02
N ASN A 22 2.71 2.42 30.53
CA ASN A 22 1.97 1.51 31.40
C ASN A 22 2.96 0.67 32.23
N GLY A 23 3.08 0.98 33.52
CA GLY A 23 3.91 0.22 34.44
C GLY A 23 3.31 -1.12 34.84
N ASP A 24 4.19 -2.08 35.10
CA ASP A 24 3.87 -3.41 35.63
C ASP A 24 4.05 -3.45 37.16
N PRO A 25 2.98 -3.65 37.96
CA PRO A 25 3.10 -3.75 39.40
C PRO A 25 3.92 -4.95 39.85
N ASP A 26 3.96 -6.04 39.07
CA ASP A 26 4.68 -7.27 39.41
C ASP A 26 6.16 -7.18 39.05
N ALA A 27 6.53 -6.30 38.11
CA ALA A 27 7.91 -6.04 37.69
C ALA A 27 8.44 -4.68 38.19
N GLY A 28 8.08 -4.27 39.39
CA GLY A 28 8.63 -3.07 40.02
C GLY A 28 8.38 -1.77 39.25
N ASN A 29 7.21 -1.66 38.60
CA ASN A 29 6.77 -0.54 37.77
C ASN A 29 7.60 -0.31 36.49
N GLN A 30 8.30 -1.33 35.99
CA GLN A 30 8.89 -1.31 34.65
C GLN A 30 7.79 -1.25 33.57
N PRO A 31 8.07 -0.76 32.34
CA PRO A 31 7.12 -0.87 31.24
C PRO A 31 6.69 -2.32 31.04
N ARG A 32 5.37 -2.54 30.91
CA ARG A 32 4.84 -3.88 30.63
C ARG A 32 5.36 -4.39 29.30
N LEU A 33 5.70 -5.67 29.26
CA LEU A 33 6.16 -6.38 28.07
C LEU A 33 5.28 -7.61 27.84
N ASP A 34 4.99 -7.90 26.58
CA ASP A 34 4.41 -9.17 26.16
C ASP A 34 5.49 -10.28 26.27
N PRO A 35 5.20 -11.39 26.97
CA PRO A 35 6.22 -12.40 27.28
C PRO A 35 6.70 -13.19 26.06
N ASP A 36 5.89 -13.33 25.01
CA ASP A 36 6.22 -14.12 23.83
C ASP A 36 6.97 -13.27 22.78
N THR A 37 6.57 -12.00 22.64
CA THR A 37 7.09 -11.11 21.58
C THR A 37 8.07 -10.06 22.07
N SER A 38 8.17 -9.86 23.39
CA SER A 38 8.95 -8.77 24.02
C SER A 38 8.56 -7.36 23.58
N HIS A 39 7.38 -7.18 22.97
CA HIS A 39 6.86 -5.86 22.64
C HIS A 39 6.29 -5.14 23.87
N GLY A 40 6.38 -3.82 23.86
CA GLY A 40 5.76 -2.98 24.88
C GLY A 40 4.24 -3.13 24.88
N LEU A 41 3.68 -3.46 26.04
CA LEU A 41 2.25 -3.71 26.21
C LEU A 41 1.60 -2.56 26.97
N VAL A 42 0.45 -2.09 26.48
CA VAL A 42 -0.42 -1.15 27.20
C VAL A 42 -1.79 -1.79 27.33
N THR A 43 -2.15 -2.10 28.57
CA THR A 43 -3.41 -2.78 28.90
C THR A 43 -4.62 -1.93 28.53
N ASP A 44 -5.72 -2.58 28.18
CA ASP A 44 -6.99 -1.92 27.90
C ASP A 44 -7.49 -1.13 29.13
N VAL A 45 -7.31 -1.66 30.34
CA VAL A 45 -7.66 -0.99 31.60
C VAL A 45 -6.89 0.32 31.81
N CYS A 46 -5.62 0.38 31.38
CA CYS A 46 -4.82 1.62 31.40
C CYS A 46 -5.45 2.70 30.52
N LEU A 47 -5.79 2.37 29.27
CA LEU A 47 -6.42 3.31 28.34
C LEU A 47 -7.81 3.73 28.82
N LYS A 48 -8.63 2.79 29.29
CA LYS A 48 -9.95 3.08 29.89
C LYS A 48 -9.83 4.03 31.09
N ARG A 49 -8.78 3.91 31.92
CA ARG A 49 -8.54 4.86 33.03
C ARG A 49 -8.19 6.25 32.51
N LYS A 50 -7.35 6.38 31.48
CA LYS A 50 -7.04 7.68 30.85
C LYS A 50 -8.29 8.34 30.26
N ILE A 51 -9.16 7.58 29.60
CA ILE A 51 -10.45 8.09 29.09
C ILE A 51 -11.34 8.59 30.23
N ARG A 52 -11.48 7.83 31.33
CA ARG A 52 -12.23 8.28 32.51
C ARG A 52 -11.69 9.59 33.09
N ASN A 53 -10.36 9.68 33.24
CA ASN A 53 -9.72 10.89 33.75
C ASN A 53 -9.97 12.09 32.83
N TYR A 54 -9.87 11.90 31.51
CA TYR A 54 -10.20 12.94 30.53
C TYR A 54 -11.65 13.42 30.69
N VAL A 55 -12.62 12.51 30.73
CA VAL A 55 -14.03 12.88 30.89
C VAL A 55 -14.26 13.62 32.21
N SER A 56 -13.66 13.15 33.30
CA SER A 56 -13.74 13.83 34.61
C SER A 56 -13.13 15.23 34.59
N LEU A 57 -12.07 15.48 33.82
CA LEU A 57 -11.40 16.79 33.75
C LEU A 57 -12.16 17.79 32.87
N PHE A 58 -12.82 17.32 31.80
CA PHE A 58 -13.41 18.19 30.79
C PHE A 58 -14.95 18.25 30.83
N HIS A 59 -15.60 17.40 31.63
CA HIS A 59 -17.06 17.32 31.73
C HIS A 59 -17.57 17.21 33.18
N ASP A 60 -16.79 17.66 34.18
CA ASP A 60 -17.13 17.49 35.61
C ASP A 60 -18.45 18.16 36.01
N ASP A 61 -18.80 19.28 35.35
CA ASP A 61 -20.01 20.06 35.65
C ASP A 61 -21.31 19.44 35.08
N ASP A 62 -21.22 18.40 34.25
CA ASP A 62 -22.39 17.75 33.65
C ASP A 62 -22.72 16.42 34.35
N PRO A 63 -23.86 16.33 35.07
CA PRO A 63 -24.27 15.13 35.79
C PRO A 63 -24.41 13.86 34.93
N ARG A 64 -24.48 13.98 33.60
CA ARG A 64 -24.58 12.85 32.65
C ARG A 64 -23.23 12.19 32.36
N PHE A 65 -22.13 12.85 32.72
CA PHE A 65 -20.75 12.40 32.46
C PHE A 65 -20.01 11.99 33.74
N GLY A 66 -20.73 11.76 34.84
CA GLY A 66 -20.15 11.28 36.08
C GLY A 66 -19.32 10.00 35.88
N ILE A 67 -18.26 9.85 36.68
CA ILE A 67 -17.42 8.64 36.67
C ILE A 67 -17.77 7.77 37.88
N TYR A 68 -18.18 6.53 37.61
CA TYR A 68 -18.52 5.54 38.63
C TYR A 68 -17.26 5.02 39.34
N LEU A 69 -16.24 4.63 38.58
CA LEU A 69 -14.99 4.08 39.14
C LEU A 69 -14.01 5.19 39.53
N ARG A 70 -14.23 5.78 40.72
CA ARG A 70 -13.37 6.81 41.32
C ARG A 70 -12.43 6.24 42.37
N ASP A 71 -11.29 6.89 42.54
CA ASP A 71 -10.33 6.52 43.58
C ASP A 71 -10.92 6.80 44.98
N GLY A 72 -10.74 5.88 45.92
CA GLY A 72 -11.29 5.98 47.28
C GLY A 72 -12.82 5.93 47.42
N ALA A 73 -13.58 5.74 46.33
CA ALA A 73 -15.04 5.77 46.37
C ALA A 73 -15.65 4.44 46.84
N ILE A 74 -16.66 4.53 47.72
CA ILE A 74 -17.42 3.35 48.20
C ILE A 74 -18.61 3.12 47.26
N LEU A 75 -18.50 2.11 46.39
CA LEU A 75 -19.49 1.82 45.33
C LEU A 75 -20.92 1.65 45.86
N ASN A 76 -21.10 1.01 47.02
CA ASN A 76 -22.41 0.82 47.63
C ASN A 76 -23.12 2.15 47.99
N ARG A 77 -22.37 3.23 48.29
CA ARG A 77 -22.95 4.56 48.50
C ARG A 77 -23.50 5.12 47.18
N THR A 78 -22.77 4.93 46.09
CA THR A 78 -23.20 5.30 44.75
C THR A 78 -24.42 4.49 44.31
N HIS A 79 -24.47 3.19 44.61
CA HIS A 79 -25.65 2.36 44.30
C HIS A 79 -26.91 2.87 45.00
N ARG A 80 -26.78 3.37 46.24
CA ARG A 80 -27.93 3.89 46.99
C ARG A 80 -28.54 5.15 46.36
N THR A 81 -27.78 5.97 45.64
CA THR A 81 -28.36 7.15 44.98
C THR A 81 -29.34 6.75 43.87
N ALA A 82 -29.09 5.63 43.19
CA ALA A 82 -30.03 5.06 42.24
C ALA A 82 -31.33 4.60 42.93
N TYR A 83 -31.22 3.91 44.07
CA TYR A 83 -32.38 3.49 44.84
C TYR A 83 -33.15 4.66 45.46
N GLN A 84 -32.48 5.75 45.85
CA GLN A 84 -33.16 6.96 46.32
C GLN A 84 -33.99 7.62 45.22
N ALA A 85 -33.51 7.56 43.97
CA ALA A 85 -34.24 8.08 42.82
C ALA A 85 -35.43 7.18 42.41
N VAL A 86 -35.27 5.85 42.50
CA VAL A 86 -36.30 4.87 42.09
C VAL A 86 -37.34 4.61 43.21
N ARG A 87 -36.94 4.68 44.49
CA ARG A 87 -37.81 4.51 45.67
C ARG A 87 -37.75 5.74 46.60
N PRO A 88 -38.26 6.91 46.16
CA PRO A 88 -38.22 8.11 46.99
C PRO A 88 -39.02 7.92 48.28
N GLY A 89 -38.44 8.29 49.42
CA GLY A 89 -39.12 8.28 50.73
C GLY A 89 -39.10 6.96 51.52
N GLU A 90 -38.55 5.87 50.97
CA GLU A 90 -38.40 4.61 51.72
C GLU A 90 -37.22 4.67 52.71
N ALA A 91 -37.51 4.64 54.02
CA ALA A 91 -36.49 4.67 55.08
C ALA A 91 -35.45 3.55 54.96
N ALA A 92 -35.85 2.38 54.43
CA ALA A 92 -34.97 1.23 54.24
C ALA A 92 -33.83 1.49 53.25
N VAL A 93 -34.01 2.39 52.27
CA VAL A 93 -32.96 2.70 51.28
C VAL A 93 -31.74 3.36 51.93
N ALA A 94 -31.95 4.17 52.98
CA ALA A 94 -30.88 4.89 53.66
C ALA A 94 -30.03 3.96 54.55
N THR A 95 -30.64 2.96 55.18
CA THR A 95 -30.02 2.20 56.28
C THR A 95 -29.76 0.72 55.95
N ALA A 96 -30.44 0.13 54.97
CA ALA A 96 -30.32 -1.30 54.70
C ALA A 96 -28.90 -1.72 54.29
N ALA A 97 -28.42 -2.80 54.90
CA ALA A 97 -27.11 -3.40 54.59
C ALA A 97 -27.09 -4.07 53.21
N ARG A 98 -28.24 -4.59 52.75
CA ARG A 98 -28.43 -5.18 51.42
C ARG A 98 -29.71 -4.65 50.81
N LEU A 99 -29.67 -4.41 49.51
CA LEU A 99 -30.81 -3.98 48.71
C LEU A 99 -30.76 -4.70 47.38
N SER A 100 -31.91 -5.17 46.93
CA SER A 100 -32.07 -5.76 45.61
C SER A 100 -33.37 -5.24 44.98
N PRO A 101 -33.47 -5.22 43.65
CA PRO A 101 -34.71 -4.89 42.97
C PRO A 101 -35.80 -5.90 43.37
N ARG A 102 -37.05 -5.45 43.48
CA ARG A 102 -38.20 -6.32 43.79
C ARG A 102 -38.66 -7.10 42.57
N ASP A 103 -38.58 -6.47 41.40
CA ASP A 103 -39.02 -6.99 40.11
C ASP A 103 -38.06 -6.55 38.98
N GLU A 104 -38.35 -7.01 37.76
CA GLU A 104 -37.54 -6.71 36.58
C GLU A 104 -37.63 -5.24 36.15
N ASP A 105 -38.77 -4.58 36.35
CA ASP A 105 -39.01 -3.19 35.99
C ASP A 105 -38.17 -2.25 36.85
N GLU A 106 -38.15 -2.49 38.16
CA GLU A 106 -37.30 -1.77 39.09
C GLU A 106 -35.83 -2.04 38.79
N ALA A 107 -35.48 -3.29 38.48
CA ALA A 107 -34.11 -3.63 38.10
C ALA A 107 -33.68 -2.87 36.83
N ALA A 108 -34.59 -2.69 35.87
CA ALA A 108 -34.37 -1.89 34.68
C ALA A 108 -34.24 -0.39 34.99
N ALA A 109 -35.09 0.15 35.87
CA ALA A 109 -35.05 1.55 36.30
C ALA A 109 -33.75 1.91 37.02
N VAL A 110 -33.29 1.05 37.95
CA VAL A 110 -32.03 1.23 38.67
C VAL A 110 -30.84 1.14 37.70
N ARG A 111 -30.81 0.16 36.79
CA ARG A 111 -29.78 0.08 35.75
C ARG A 111 -29.79 1.31 34.85
N ARG A 112 -30.97 1.79 34.47
CA ARG A 112 -31.14 2.94 33.60
C ARG A 112 -30.59 4.21 34.24
N PHE A 113 -30.91 4.42 35.52
CA PHE A 113 -30.36 5.54 36.29
C PHE A 113 -28.83 5.52 36.28
N MET A 114 -28.21 4.35 36.54
CA MET A 114 -26.75 4.21 36.53
C MET A 114 -26.17 4.53 35.14
N CYS A 115 -26.78 4.04 34.06
CA CYS A 115 -26.33 4.34 32.70
C CYS A 115 -26.54 5.80 32.30
N ASP A 116 -27.57 6.49 32.79
CA ASP A 116 -27.83 7.88 32.42
C ASP A 116 -26.86 8.86 33.13
N HIS A 117 -26.46 8.55 34.37
CA HIS A 117 -25.60 9.43 35.19
C HIS A 117 -24.11 9.11 35.09
N PHE A 118 -23.73 7.86 34.78
CA PHE A 118 -22.33 7.45 34.73
C PHE A 118 -21.86 7.12 33.31
N PHE A 119 -20.93 7.94 32.80
CA PHE A 119 -20.37 7.75 31.46
C PHE A 119 -19.64 6.42 31.33
N ASP A 120 -18.82 6.05 32.31
CA ASP A 120 -18.01 4.84 32.23
C ASP A 120 -18.84 3.56 32.39
N VAL A 121 -19.95 3.60 33.12
CA VAL A 121 -20.94 2.51 33.14
C VAL A 121 -21.62 2.40 31.78
N ARG A 122 -22.00 3.52 31.16
CA ARG A 122 -22.64 3.55 29.84
C ARG A 122 -21.70 3.10 28.72
N ALA A 123 -20.43 3.50 28.77
CA ALA A 123 -19.42 3.21 27.76
C ALA A 123 -18.76 1.85 27.99
N PHE A 124 -18.24 1.61 29.19
CA PHE A 124 -17.41 0.45 29.49
C PHE A 124 -18.09 -0.58 30.36
N GLY A 125 -19.37 -0.43 30.73
CA GLY A 125 -20.12 -1.30 31.65
C GLY A 125 -19.53 -1.41 33.06
N ALA A 126 -20.27 -2.05 33.96
CA ALA A 126 -19.86 -2.23 35.34
C ALA A 126 -20.55 -3.43 36.02
N VAL A 127 -19.84 -4.09 36.93
CA VAL A 127 -20.43 -5.10 37.83
C VAL A 127 -20.93 -4.39 39.08
N MET A 128 -22.24 -4.37 39.31
CA MET A 128 -22.87 -3.63 40.43
C MET A 128 -23.70 -4.55 41.35
N SER A 129 -23.28 -5.80 41.55
CA SER A 129 -24.02 -6.82 42.33
C SER A 129 -23.61 -6.90 43.81
N THR A 130 -22.84 -5.94 44.32
CA THR A 130 -22.27 -5.99 45.68
C THR A 130 -23.20 -5.38 46.72
N GLY A 131 -23.75 -6.18 47.64
CA GLY A 131 -24.53 -5.71 48.80
C GLY A 131 -25.85 -4.99 48.42
N VAL A 132 -25.73 -3.76 47.93
CA VAL A 132 -26.77 -2.99 47.23
C VAL A 132 -26.64 -3.31 45.74
N ASN A 133 -27.55 -4.12 45.21
CA ASN A 133 -27.45 -4.68 43.87
C ASN A 133 -28.14 -3.78 42.83
N CYS A 134 -27.39 -3.27 41.85
CA CYS A 134 -27.89 -2.51 40.71
C CYS A 134 -27.79 -3.30 39.38
N GLY A 135 -27.40 -4.57 39.44
CA GLY A 135 -27.28 -5.47 38.29
C GLY A 135 -26.02 -5.29 37.45
N HIS A 136 -26.10 -5.73 36.19
CA HIS A 136 -25.00 -5.71 35.21
C HIS A 136 -25.50 -5.12 33.89
N PRO A 137 -25.02 -3.95 33.45
CA PRO A 137 -25.28 -3.46 32.11
C PRO A 137 -24.41 -4.23 31.10
N LEU A 138 -24.99 -4.61 29.95
CA LEU A 138 -24.27 -5.22 28.84
C LEU A 138 -23.55 -4.17 27.98
N HIS A 139 -22.36 -4.51 27.48
CA HIS A 139 -21.43 -3.57 26.85
C HIS A 139 -21.66 -3.34 25.34
N PRO A 140 -21.58 -2.09 24.86
CA PRO A 140 -21.35 -1.77 23.44
C PRO A 140 -19.85 -1.61 23.08
N PHE A 141 -18.96 -1.41 24.06
CA PHE A 141 -17.57 -1.01 23.81
C PHE A 141 -16.57 -2.10 24.21
N MET A 142 -15.80 -2.56 23.21
CA MET A 142 -14.68 -3.53 23.27
C MET A 142 -15.01 -4.91 23.85
N LYS A 143 -15.42 -5.83 22.96
CA LYS A 143 -15.02 -7.25 23.08
C LYS A 143 -13.55 -7.36 22.62
N ALA A 144 -12.82 -8.35 23.13
CA ALA A 144 -11.46 -8.69 22.71
C ALA A 144 -11.34 -8.71 21.17
N LEU A 145 -10.13 -8.43 20.66
CA LEU A 145 -9.83 -8.46 19.23
C LEU A 145 -10.38 -9.76 18.61
N PRO A 146 -11.30 -9.70 17.63
CA PRO A 146 -11.78 -10.91 16.98
C PRO A 146 -10.60 -11.63 16.29
N PRO A 147 -10.55 -12.97 16.32
CA PRO A 147 -9.49 -13.78 15.71
C PRO A 147 -9.38 -13.62 14.18
N ASN A 148 -10.31 -12.88 13.57
CA ASN A 148 -10.40 -12.64 12.13
C ASN A 148 -9.99 -11.22 11.72
N LEU A 149 -9.31 -10.47 12.59
CA LEU A 149 -8.74 -9.18 12.20
C LEU A 149 -7.66 -9.39 11.16
N ARG A 150 -7.99 -9.06 9.91
CA ARG A 150 -7.00 -8.94 8.84
C ARG A 150 -6.07 -7.79 9.21
N PRO A 151 -4.75 -7.93 8.98
CA PRO A 151 -3.82 -6.81 9.10
C PRO A 151 -4.37 -5.61 8.34
N ILE A 152 -4.26 -4.42 8.93
CA ILE A 152 -4.62 -3.19 8.22
C ILE A 152 -3.73 -3.13 6.99
N PRO A 153 -4.31 -3.01 5.77
CA PRO A 153 -3.51 -3.00 4.57
C PRO A 153 -2.47 -1.89 4.65
N LEU A 154 -1.23 -2.22 4.33
CA LEU A 154 -0.16 -1.26 4.18
C LEU A 154 -0.40 -0.53 2.87
N ARG A 155 -0.81 0.74 2.95
CA ARG A 155 -1.28 1.48 1.78
C ARG A 155 -0.22 2.42 1.25
N VAL A 156 0.18 2.18 0.00
CA VAL A 156 0.74 3.20 -0.89
C VAL A 156 -0.28 3.39 -2.01
N ARG A 157 -0.45 4.63 -2.50
CA ARG A 157 -1.35 4.87 -3.64
C ARG A 157 -0.79 4.15 -4.88
N PRO A 158 -1.60 3.31 -5.56
CA PRO A 158 -1.19 2.64 -6.79
C PRO A 158 -0.68 3.65 -7.81
N ALA A 159 0.32 3.24 -8.57
CA ALA A 159 0.84 4.01 -9.68
C ALA A 159 0.46 3.35 -11.01
N PRO A 160 0.20 4.14 -12.06
CA PRO A 160 -0.07 3.58 -13.38
C PRO A 160 1.18 2.85 -13.88
N PHE A 161 0.98 1.65 -14.44
CA PHE A 161 2.04 0.83 -15.03
C PHE A 161 3.17 0.45 -14.07
N GLU A 162 2.89 0.47 -12.76
CA GLU A 162 3.84 0.09 -11.73
C GLU A 162 3.84 -1.42 -11.51
N PRO A 163 5.01 -2.08 -11.65
CA PRO A 163 5.11 -3.49 -11.34
C PRO A 163 5.06 -3.75 -9.83
N ALA A 164 4.65 -4.96 -9.45
CA ALA A 164 4.51 -5.41 -8.07
C ALA A 164 5.78 -5.19 -7.22
N TYR A 165 6.96 -5.46 -7.78
CA TYR A 165 8.24 -5.20 -7.09
C TYR A 165 8.56 -3.72 -6.93
N GLY A 166 8.07 -2.85 -7.82
CA GLY A 166 8.15 -1.39 -7.68
C GLY A 166 7.25 -0.87 -6.55
N LEU A 167 6.01 -1.39 -6.49
CA LEU A 167 5.08 -1.10 -5.40
C LEU A 167 5.65 -1.56 -4.04
N LEU A 168 6.23 -2.76 -3.97
CA LEU A 168 6.90 -3.26 -2.78
C LEU A 168 8.00 -2.31 -2.30
N GLY A 169 8.80 -1.77 -3.22
CA GLY A 169 9.83 -0.77 -2.90
C GLY A 169 9.25 0.46 -2.21
N ARG A 170 8.17 1.03 -2.77
CA ARG A 170 7.52 2.22 -2.17
C ARG A 170 6.86 1.90 -0.83
N LEU A 171 6.31 0.70 -0.65
CA LEU A 171 5.82 0.24 0.65
C LEU A 171 6.95 0.21 1.67
N ALA A 172 8.09 -0.42 1.33
CA ALA A 172 9.25 -0.47 2.21
C ALA A 172 9.69 0.94 2.65
N VAL A 173 9.82 1.88 1.71
CA VAL A 173 10.18 3.27 2.02
C VAL A 173 9.14 3.95 2.92
N ARG A 174 7.84 3.74 2.64
CA ARG A 174 6.76 4.29 3.47
C ARG A 174 6.85 3.82 4.93
N HIS A 175 7.31 2.58 5.13
CA HIS A 175 7.46 1.96 6.43
C HIS A 175 8.85 2.19 7.06
N GLY A 176 9.67 3.07 6.49
CA GLY A 176 10.96 3.46 7.07
C GLY A 176 12.13 2.53 6.72
N TYR A 177 11.95 1.60 5.78
CA TYR A 177 12.99 0.66 5.38
C TYR A 177 13.82 1.21 4.22
N SER A 178 15.14 1.00 4.30
CA SER A 178 16.10 1.36 3.24
C SER A 178 16.10 0.36 2.08
N THR A 179 15.69 -0.90 2.32
CA THR A 179 15.63 -1.97 1.30
C THR A 179 14.33 -2.77 1.39
N SER A 180 13.82 -3.23 0.24
CA SER A 180 12.63 -4.10 0.18
C SER A 180 12.87 -5.44 0.87
N ARG A 181 14.11 -5.93 0.88
CA ARG A 181 14.48 -7.17 1.58
C ARG A 181 14.35 -7.03 3.09
N ALA A 182 14.84 -5.93 3.67
CA ALA A 182 14.69 -5.67 5.10
C ALA A 182 13.22 -5.55 5.50
N PHE A 183 12.42 -4.85 4.68
CA PHE A 183 10.98 -4.75 4.91
C PHE A 183 10.30 -6.12 4.90
N VAL A 184 10.56 -6.95 3.89
CA VAL A 184 9.98 -8.30 3.79
C VAL A 184 10.41 -9.21 4.93
N ALA A 185 11.67 -9.11 5.38
CA ALA A 185 12.20 -9.94 6.46
C ALA A 185 11.41 -9.77 7.77
N ASP A 186 11.02 -8.54 8.09
CA ASP A 186 10.25 -8.21 9.30
C ASP A 186 8.76 -8.54 9.18
N MET A 187 8.24 -8.65 7.95
CA MET A 187 6.82 -8.86 7.66
C MET A 187 6.37 -10.33 7.77
N ALA A 188 7.24 -11.22 8.27
CA ALA A 188 6.94 -12.62 8.63
C ALA A 188 6.31 -13.50 7.53
N PHE A 189 6.58 -13.26 6.24
CA PHE A 189 6.06 -14.14 5.17
C PHE A 189 6.61 -15.57 5.23
N GLY A 190 7.77 -15.79 5.84
CA GLY A 190 8.45 -17.09 5.82
C GLY A 190 8.84 -17.57 4.41
N ILE A 191 8.75 -16.71 3.39
CA ILE A 191 9.08 -17.03 1.99
C ILE A 191 10.52 -16.59 1.72
N ALA A 192 11.36 -17.55 1.38
CA ALA A 192 12.73 -17.28 0.94
C ALA A 192 12.70 -16.46 -0.36
N ASP A 193 13.53 -15.41 -0.41
CA ASP A 193 13.75 -14.53 -1.57
C ASP A 193 12.48 -13.97 -2.24
N PHE A 194 11.49 -13.59 -1.43
CA PHE A 194 10.20 -13.02 -1.87
C PHE A 194 10.34 -11.86 -2.88
N VAL A 195 11.38 -11.03 -2.76
CA VAL A 195 11.63 -9.92 -3.70
C VAL A 195 11.91 -10.44 -5.11
N HIS A 196 12.73 -11.49 -5.24
CA HIS A 196 13.02 -12.11 -6.52
C HIS A 196 11.81 -12.87 -7.08
N GLU A 197 11.05 -13.55 -6.21
CA GLU A 197 9.81 -14.20 -6.59
C GLU A 197 8.81 -13.21 -7.21
N LEU A 198 8.63 -12.02 -6.60
CA LEU A 198 7.81 -10.94 -7.15
C LEU A 198 8.35 -10.35 -8.45
N GLU A 199 9.68 -10.23 -8.57
CA GLU A 199 10.32 -9.80 -9.83
C GLU A 199 10.01 -10.79 -10.97
N CYS A 200 9.85 -12.07 -10.66
CA CYS A 200 9.46 -13.12 -11.60
C CYS A 200 7.94 -13.28 -11.74
N GLY A 201 7.14 -12.35 -11.23
CA GLY A 201 5.67 -12.38 -11.32
C GLY A 201 4.98 -13.41 -10.43
N ARG A 202 5.70 -14.02 -9.49
CA ARG A 202 5.15 -14.95 -8.49
C ARG A 202 4.79 -14.19 -7.21
N ARG A 203 4.03 -14.82 -6.32
CA ARG A 203 3.68 -14.27 -4.99
C ARG A 203 2.88 -12.97 -4.99
N LEU A 204 2.11 -12.73 -6.06
CA LEU A 204 1.25 -11.54 -6.18
C LEU A 204 0.09 -11.58 -5.17
N ALA A 205 -0.45 -12.76 -4.86
CA ALA A 205 -1.52 -12.94 -3.88
C ALA A 205 -1.10 -12.46 -2.47
N GLU A 206 0.13 -12.75 -2.06
CA GLU A 206 0.70 -12.31 -0.79
C GLU A 206 0.82 -10.78 -0.75
N LEU A 207 1.35 -10.15 -1.81
CA LEU A 207 1.43 -8.69 -1.90
C LEU A 207 0.05 -8.03 -1.98
N ALA A 208 -0.92 -8.65 -2.67
CA ALA A 208 -2.31 -8.20 -2.73
C ALA A 208 -2.94 -8.20 -1.33
N CYS A 209 -2.71 -9.24 -0.54
CA CYS A 209 -3.16 -9.32 0.85
C CYS A 209 -2.61 -8.18 1.71
N LEU A 210 -1.32 -7.87 1.57
CA LEU A 210 -0.67 -6.77 2.31
C LEU A 210 -1.17 -5.40 1.95
N THR A 211 -1.39 -5.16 0.66
CA THR A 211 -1.72 -3.82 0.15
C THR A 211 -3.22 -3.57 0.13
N GLY A 212 -4.03 -4.63 0.20
CA GLY A 212 -5.47 -4.59 -0.02
C GLY A 212 -5.83 -4.30 -1.47
N LEU A 213 -4.89 -4.44 -2.42
CA LEU A 213 -5.13 -4.31 -3.86
C LEU A 213 -5.56 -5.66 -4.44
N ALA A 214 -6.31 -5.61 -5.54
CA ALA A 214 -6.64 -6.82 -6.27
C ALA A 214 -5.38 -7.38 -6.97
N GLU A 215 -5.20 -8.70 -6.93
CA GLU A 215 -4.09 -9.37 -7.59
C GLU A 215 -4.05 -9.07 -9.10
N ALA A 216 -5.21 -9.00 -9.75
CA ALA A 216 -5.33 -8.60 -11.15
C ALA A 216 -4.75 -7.20 -11.44
N THR A 217 -4.86 -6.25 -10.50
CA THR A 217 -4.28 -4.93 -10.63
C THR A 217 -2.75 -4.97 -10.59
N LEU A 218 -2.18 -5.84 -9.74
CA LEU A 218 -0.73 -6.05 -9.67
C LEU A 218 -0.22 -6.76 -10.93
N ALA A 219 -0.94 -7.79 -11.39
CA ALA A 219 -0.60 -8.56 -12.57
C ALA A 219 -0.68 -7.73 -13.87
N ALA A 220 -1.59 -6.76 -13.94
CA ALA A 220 -1.77 -5.90 -15.13
C ALA A 220 -0.51 -5.12 -15.53
N SER A 221 0.41 -4.88 -14.59
CA SER A 221 1.64 -4.11 -14.82
C SER A 221 2.90 -4.86 -14.36
N THR A 222 2.79 -6.16 -14.15
CA THR A 222 3.91 -7.04 -13.77
C THR A 222 4.10 -8.09 -14.82
N MET A 223 5.36 -8.46 -15.10
CA MET A 223 5.65 -9.60 -15.95
C MET A 223 5.27 -10.89 -15.23
N VAL A 224 4.33 -11.65 -15.78
CA VAL A 224 3.84 -12.91 -15.20
C VAL A 224 3.99 -14.03 -16.22
N THR A 225 4.56 -15.15 -15.80
CA THR A 225 4.63 -16.36 -16.61
C THR A 225 3.44 -17.25 -16.30
N ASP A 226 2.69 -17.66 -17.33
CA ASP A 226 1.57 -18.58 -17.18
C ASP A 226 2.01 -20.05 -17.08
N GLN A 227 1.05 -20.97 -16.94
CA GLN A 227 1.32 -22.41 -16.85
C GLN A 227 1.87 -23.01 -18.16
N ALA A 228 1.65 -22.35 -19.29
CA ALA A 228 2.18 -22.76 -20.59
C ALA A 228 3.61 -22.25 -20.83
N GLY A 229 4.18 -21.46 -19.90
CA GLY A 229 5.50 -20.87 -20.05
C GLY A 229 5.51 -19.61 -20.92
N ILE A 230 4.35 -18.97 -21.15
CA ILE A 230 4.24 -17.73 -21.89
C ILE A 230 4.38 -16.56 -20.91
N LEU A 231 5.16 -15.53 -21.30
CA LEU A 231 5.36 -14.32 -20.52
C LEU A 231 4.34 -13.25 -20.93
N TRP A 232 3.64 -12.69 -19.95
CA TRP A 232 2.58 -11.71 -20.14
C TRP A 232 2.83 -10.42 -19.35
N ILE A 233 2.32 -9.30 -19.86
CA ILE A 233 2.08 -8.07 -19.08
C ILE A 233 0.64 -7.67 -19.34
N GLY A 234 -0.22 -7.78 -18.33
CA GLY A 234 -1.66 -7.61 -18.52
C GLY A 234 -2.19 -8.59 -19.56
N THR A 235 -2.76 -8.08 -20.65
CA THR A 235 -3.26 -8.90 -21.77
C THR A 235 -2.26 -9.05 -22.92
N GLU A 236 -1.10 -8.41 -22.84
CA GLU A 236 -0.11 -8.39 -23.91
C GLU A 236 0.85 -9.58 -23.77
N GLN A 237 1.02 -10.32 -24.85
CA GLN A 237 1.96 -11.44 -24.91
C GLN A 237 3.36 -10.88 -25.14
N VAL A 238 4.24 -11.01 -24.15
CA VAL A 238 5.60 -10.46 -24.24
C VAL A 238 6.53 -11.43 -24.97
N ASP A 239 6.54 -12.71 -24.56
CA ASP A 239 7.41 -13.74 -25.11
C ASP A 239 6.71 -15.11 -25.05
N ALA A 240 6.78 -15.89 -26.14
CA ALA A 240 6.09 -17.16 -26.25
C ALA A 240 6.74 -18.31 -25.45
N ALA A 241 7.97 -18.14 -24.94
CA ALA A 241 8.71 -19.18 -24.23
C ALA A 241 9.36 -18.65 -22.94
N ALA A 242 8.83 -17.56 -22.37
CA ALA A 242 9.31 -16.88 -21.18
C ALA A 242 10.84 -16.70 -21.12
N ASN A 243 11.45 -16.36 -22.25
CA ASN A 243 12.89 -16.14 -22.31
C ASN A 243 13.28 -14.86 -21.54
N HIS A 244 14.32 -14.95 -20.71
CA HIS A 244 14.89 -13.78 -20.01
C HIS A 244 15.41 -12.67 -20.95
N ARG A 245 15.45 -12.89 -22.27
CA ARG A 245 15.89 -11.93 -23.28
C ARG A 245 14.91 -10.76 -23.48
N ALA A 246 13.64 -10.97 -23.16
CA ALA A 246 12.64 -9.90 -23.20
C ALA A 246 12.87 -8.83 -22.11
N VAL A 247 13.61 -9.18 -21.05
CA VAL A 247 13.89 -8.31 -19.92
C VAL A 247 15.32 -7.78 -19.99
N SER A 248 15.48 -6.46 -19.88
CA SER A 248 16.78 -5.82 -19.85
C SER A 248 17.57 -6.25 -18.63
N ALA A 249 18.85 -6.54 -18.80
CA ALA A 249 19.77 -6.84 -17.71
C ALA A 249 20.07 -5.61 -16.83
N ALA A 250 19.97 -4.41 -17.41
CA ALA A 250 20.18 -3.15 -16.71
C ALA A 250 18.84 -2.56 -16.23
N GLY A 251 18.79 -2.11 -14.97
CA GLY A 251 17.66 -1.32 -14.51
C GLY A 251 17.74 0.06 -15.12
N ARG A 252 16.76 0.41 -15.95
CA ARG A 252 16.68 1.72 -16.60
C ARG A 252 15.62 2.59 -15.96
N VAL A 253 15.77 3.91 -16.11
CA VAL A 253 14.82 4.91 -15.63
C VAL A 253 14.71 6.10 -16.58
N CYS A 254 13.60 6.83 -16.53
CA CYS A 254 13.50 8.14 -17.19
C CYS A 254 13.59 9.26 -16.13
N PRO A 255 14.65 10.10 -16.16
CA PRO A 255 14.78 11.25 -15.24
C PRO A 255 13.57 12.18 -15.24
N CYS A 256 13.00 12.45 -16.43
CA CYS A 256 11.82 13.31 -16.58
C CYS A 256 10.58 12.71 -15.90
N CYS A 257 10.31 11.40 -16.08
CA CYS A 257 9.23 10.72 -15.38
C CYS A 257 9.38 10.83 -13.85
N LEU A 258 10.59 10.63 -13.33
CA LEU A 258 10.84 10.72 -11.89
C LEU A 258 10.59 12.14 -11.37
N ARG A 259 10.94 13.17 -12.13
CA ARG A 259 10.70 14.58 -11.79
C ARG A 259 9.21 14.91 -11.79
N ILE A 260 8.48 14.54 -12.84
CA ILE A 260 7.03 14.72 -12.90
C ILE A 260 6.34 13.97 -11.77
N ASP A 261 6.80 12.76 -11.43
CA ASP A 261 6.25 12.01 -10.30
C ASP A 261 6.38 12.80 -8.99
N LEU A 262 7.53 13.43 -8.73
CA LEU A 262 7.75 14.25 -7.53
C LEU A 262 6.81 15.47 -7.49
N GLU A 263 6.62 16.14 -8.63
CA GLU A 263 5.84 17.38 -8.74
C GLU A 263 4.33 17.14 -8.69
N THR A 264 3.85 16.11 -9.38
CA THR A 264 2.41 15.96 -9.70
C THR A 264 1.68 14.95 -8.84
N ARG A 265 2.39 14.03 -8.18
CA ARG A 265 1.75 12.98 -7.40
C ARG A 265 1.54 13.39 -5.94
N ASP A 266 0.41 12.96 -5.40
CA ASP A 266 0.10 13.13 -3.99
C ASP A 266 0.84 12.13 -3.09
N GLY A 267 0.95 12.49 -1.81
CA GLY A 267 1.51 11.65 -0.74
C GLY A 267 2.92 12.07 -0.33
N LEU A 268 3.56 11.26 0.51
CA LEU A 268 4.94 11.49 0.96
C LEU A 268 5.88 11.54 -0.24
N GLU A 269 6.71 12.58 -0.33
CA GLU A 269 7.61 12.81 -1.47
C GLU A 269 8.47 11.59 -1.82
N VAL A 270 9.02 10.94 -0.80
CA VAL A 270 9.85 9.73 -0.93
C VAL A 270 9.12 8.54 -1.57
N CYS A 271 7.78 8.53 -1.53
CA CYS A 271 6.93 7.49 -2.11
C CYS A 271 6.31 7.89 -3.46
N ARG A 272 6.61 9.08 -4.01
CA ARG A 272 6.00 9.53 -5.27
C ARG A 272 6.65 8.90 -6.51
N PRO A 273 8.00 8.86 -6.63
CA PRO A 273 8.66 8.25 -7.78
C PRO A 273 8.34 6.76 -7.87
N HIS A 274 7.95 6.30 -9.04
CA HIS A 274 7.60 4.89 -9.26
C HIS A 274 8.25 4.35 -10.53
N ARG A 275 8.45 3.04 -10.54
CA ARG A 275 8.98 2.33 -11.71
C ARG A 275 7.84 2.07 -12.69
N ARG A 276 8.13 2.16 -13.98
CA ARG A 276 7.20 1.77 -15.05
C ARG A 276 7.69 0.49 -15.70
N ILE A 277 6.80 -0.46 -15.95
CA ILE A 277 7.18 -1.81 -16.39
C ILE A 277 7.97 -1.82 -17.70
N TRP A 278 7.67 -0.93 -18.64
CA TRP A 278 8.39 -0.89 -19.93
C TRP A 278 9.85 -0.45 -19.81
N TRP A 279 10.28 0.15 -18.70
CA TRP A 279 11.69 0.41 -18.45
C TRP A 279 12.52 -0.88 -18.33
N ASP A 280 11.85 -2.00 -18.05
CA ASP A 280 12.47 -3.32 -17.94
C ASP A 280 12.47 -4.11 -19.25
N LEU A 281 11.82 -3.64 -20.33
CA LEU A 281 11.75 -4.36 -21.59
C LEU A 281 12.95 -4.09 -22.50
N THR A 282 13.70 -5.11 -22.89
CA THR A 282 14.90 -4.97 -23.74
C THR A 282 14.64 -4.17 -25.03
N GLY A 283 13.46 -4.34 -25.63
CA GLY A 283 13.07 -3.65 -26.86
C GLY A 283 12.77 -2.16 -26.71
N VAL A 284 12.55 -1.68 -25.48
CA VAL A 284 12.23 -0.28 -25.17
C VAL A 284 13.48 0.39 -24.61
N VAL A 285 14.06 1.33 -25.35
CA VAL A 285 15.30 2.06 -25.00
C VAL A 285 15.04 3.54 -24.74
N SER A 286 13.87 4.05 -25.12
CA SER A 286 13.46 5.43 -24.89
C SER A 286 12.19 5.55 -24.05
N CYS A 287 11.96 6.74 -23.50
CA CYS A 287 10.72 7.10 -22.84
C CYS A 287 9.79 7.78 -23.86
N PRO A 288 8.74 7.10 -24.35
CA PRO A 288 7.86 7.68 -25.36
C PRO A 288 6.97 8.81 -24.84
N VAL A 289 6.86 8.94 -23.51
CA VAL A 289 6.14 10.04 -22.85
C VAL A 289 6.91 11.36 -22.93
N HIS A 290 8.24 11.30 -22.82
CA HIS A 290 9.10 12.49 -22.75
C HIS A 290 10.03 12.67 -23.96
N GLY A 291 10.08 11.68 -24.85
CA GLY A 291 10.95 11.71 -26.03
C GLY A 291 12.44 11.73 -25.69
N VAL A 292 12.86 10.99 -24.67
CA VAL A 292 14.26 10.94 -24.20
C VAL A 292 14.75 9.51 -24.07
N LEU A 293 16.06 9.29 -24.18
CA LEU A 293 16.67 8.00 -23.87
C LEU A 293 16.47 7.63 -22.39
N LEU A 294 16.25 6.34 -22.13
CA LEU A 294 16.26 5.83 -20.77
C LEU A 294 17.70 5.81 -20.24
N LEU A 295 17.87 6.29 -19.01
CA LEU A 295 19.15 6.26 -18.32
C LEU A 295 19.47 4.82 -17.88
N GLU A 296 20.52 4.25 -18.48
CA GLU A 296 20.98 2.89 -18.21
C GLU A 296 22.18 2.83 -17.24
N VAL A 297 22.97 3.89 -17.20
CA VAL A 297 24.20 3.97 -16.40
C VAL A 297 24.16 5.23 -15.55
N CYS A 298 24.43 5.09 -14.26
CA CYS A 298 24.57 6.22 -13.37
C CYS A 298 25.86 6.99 -13.69
N PRO A 299 25.81 8.29 -13.99
CA PRO A 299 27.00 9.07 -14.35
C PRO A 299 27.98 9.23 -13.17
N ASN A 300 27.50 9.08 -11.93
CA ASN A 300 28.35 9.21 -10.75
C ASN A 300 29.18 7.96 -10.43
N CYS A 301 28.61 6.76 -10.58
CA CYS A 301 29.30 5.51 -10.18
C CYS A 301 29.48 4.49 -11.31
N GLY A 302 29.04 4.79 -12.53
CA GLY A 302 29.15 3.88 -13.68
C GLY A 302 28.32 2.60 -13.58
N SER A 303 27.54 2.41 -12.51
CA SER A 303 26.68 1.24 -12.31
C SER A 303 25.27 1.49 -12.86
N SER A 304 24.61 0.44 -13.34
CA SER A 304 23.21 0.53 -13.72
C SER A 304 22.29 0.70 -12.50
N PRO A 305 21.23 1.52 -12.60
CA PRO A 305 20.17 1.54 -11.60
C PRO A 305 19.60 0.14 -11.33
N SER A 306 19.07 -0.08 -10.12
CA SER A 306 18.46 -1.36 -9.76
C SER A 306 17.09 -1.50 -10.44
N ARG A 307 16.71 -2.72 -10.85
CA ARG A 307 15.34 -3.03 -11.31
C ARG A 307 14.34 -3.12 -10.15
N VAL A 308 14.81 -3.60 -9.01
CA VAL A 308 14.03 -3.74 -7.77
C VAL A 308 14.51 -2.75 -6.69
N PRO A 309 14.54 -1.43 -6.94
CA PRO A 309 14.94 -0.46 -5.92
C PRO A 309 13.80 -0.23 -4.94
N THR A 310 14.13 0.24 -3.74
CA THR A 310 13.14 0.84 -2.82
C THR A 310 12.57 2.15 -3.39
N SER A 311 13.42 2.94 -4.06
CA SER A 311 12.98 4.09 -4.83
C SER A 311 13.77 4.15 -6.15
N PRO A 312 13.12 4.27 -7.31
CA PRO A 312 13.81 4.41 -8.60
C PRO A 312 14.51 5.77 -8.76
N ARG A 313 14.29 6.72 -7.84
CA ARG A 313 14.94 8.04 -7.84
C ARG A 313 16.43 7.97 -7.57
N HIS A 314 16.87 7.06 -6.72
CA HIS A 314 18.26 7.04 -6.25
C HIS A 314 19.02 5.85 -6.82
N CYS A 315 20.25 6.11 -7.28
CA CYS A 315 21.21 5.04 -7.54
C CYS A 315 21.65 4.40 -6.21
N ARG A 316 22.24 3.19 -6.28
CA ARG A 316 22.84 2.53 -5.11
C ARG A 316 23.95 3.35 -4.45
N CYS A 317 24.62 4.23 -5.21
CA CYS A 317 25.61 5.16 -4.67
C CYS A 317 25.01 6.42 -4.03
N GLY A 318 23.67 6.54 -3.95
CA GLY A 318 22.96 7.68 -3.40
C GLY A 318 22.72 8.83 -4.38
N HIS A 319 23.25 8.76 -5.61
CA HIS A 319 23.07 9.81 -6.61
C HIS A 319 21.59 9.93 -7.04
N ASP A 320 21.07 11.16 -7.07
CA ASP A 320 19.69 11.46 -7.47
C ASP A 320 19.57 11.47 -9.00
N LEU A 321 18.85 10.48 -9.54
CA LEU A 321 18.64 10.29 -10.96
C LEU A 321 17.54 11.21 -11.53
N ALA A 322 16.67 11.78 -10.69
CA ALA A 322 15.65 12.72 -11.14
C ALA A 322 16.25 14.10 -11.49
N GLY A 323 17.37 14.46 -10.88
CA GLY A 323 18.12 15.69 -11.13
C GLY A 323 18.95 15.68 -12.41
N LEU A 324 19.05 14.54 -13.10
CA LEU A 324 19.87 14.41 -14.30
C LEU A 324 19.22 15.03 -15.53
N ALA A 325 20.05 15.62 -16.40
CA ALA A 325 19.66 16.01 -17.75
C ALA A 325 19.37 14.76 -18.59
N ALA A 326 18.26 14.77 -19.32
CA ALA A 326 17.87 13.68 -20.20
C ALA A 326 18.34 13.97 -21.64
N LEU A 327 18.72 12.93 -22.38
CA LEU A 327 19.11 13.04 -23.78
C LEU A 327 17.87 12.94 -24.68
N PRO A 328 17.47 14.00 -25.39
CA PRO A 328 16.30 13.97 -26.28
C PRO A 328 16.55 13.09 -27.51
N LEU A 329 15.46 12.58 -28.07
CA LEU A 329 15.42 11.89 -29.35
C LEU A 329 14.44 12.58 -30.29
N ASP A 330 14.73 12.49 -31.60
CA ASP A 330 13.83 12.95 -32.64
C ASP A 330 12.56 12.08 -32.67
N ASP A 331 11.42 12.67 -33.04
CA ASP A 331 10.14 11.96 -33.12
C ASP A 331 10.18 10.75 -34.07
N SER A 332 10.99 10.80 -35.12
CA SER A 332 11.20 9.69 -36.05
C SER A 332 11.88 8.49 -35.40
N ASP A 333 12.69 8.71 -34.37
CA ASP A 333 13.48 7.67 -33.71
C ASP A 333 12.72 7.07 -32.52
N LEU A 334 11.57 7.64 -32.14
CA LEU A 334 10.69 7.17 -31.07
C LEU A 334 9.56 6.23 -31.55
N MET A 335 9.40 6.04 -32.86
CA MET A 335 8.24 5.33 -33.43
C MET A 335 8.10 3.90 -32.90
N ALA A 336 9.21 3.15 -32.83
CA ALA A 336 9.20 1.77 -32.34
C ALA A 336 8.84 1.70 -30.85
N ASP A 337 9.49 2.51 -29.99
CA ASP A 337 9.18 2.54 -28.56
C ASP A 337 7.74 3.01 -28.29
N ARG A 338 7.23 3.99 -29.04
CA ARG A 338 5.83 4.45 -28.95
C ARG A 338 4.86 3.33 -29.31
N TYR A 339 5.13 2.56 -30.36
CA TYR A 339 4.33 1.40 -30.71
C TYR A 339 4.34 0.34 -29.61
N LEU A 340 5.52 -0.06 -29.12
CA LEU A 340 5.66 -1.08 -28.08
C LEU A 340 4.98 -0.68 -26.75
N VAL A 341 5.18 0.56 -26.30
CA VAL A 341 4.53 1.07 -25.07
C VAL A 341 3.05 1.35 -25.30
N GLY A 342 2.64 1.68 -26.53
CA GLY A 342 1.24 1.85 -26.93
C GLY A 342 0.45 0.54 -26.81
N ARG A 343 1.06 -0.60 -27.18
CA ARG A 343 0.47 -1.94 -26.95
C ARG A 343 0.21 -2.25 -25.47
N LEU A 344 1.04 -1.71 -24.59
CA LEU A 344 0.86 -1.82 -23.13
C LEU A 344 -0.11 -0.77 -22.56
N GLY A 345 -0.63 0.14 -23.38
CA GLY A 345 -1.51 1.25 -22.97
C GLY A 345 -0.80 2.43 -22.32
N GLY A 346 0.53 2.47 -22.29
CA GLY A 346 1.31 3.54 -21.65
C GLY A 346 1.32 4.87 -22.42
N VAL A 347 1.08 4.80 -23.73
CA VAL A 347 0.86 5.94 -24.63
C VAL A 347 -0.24 5.56 -25.62
N ARG A 348 -0.63 6.49 -26.51
CA ARG A 348 -1.62 6.21 -27.56
C ARG A 348 -1.17 5.01 -28.41
N ALA A 349 -2.02 3.99 -28.52
CA ALA A 349 -1.77 2.82 -29.34
C ALA A 349 -1.71 3.19 -30.84
N SER A 350 -0.84 2.50 -31.57
CA SER A 350 -0.77 2.51 -33.03
C SER A 350 -0.88 1.08 -33.52
N ALA A 351 -1.58 0.86 -34.63
CA ALA A 351 -1.71 -0.46 -35.24
C ALA A 351 -0.61 -0.68 -36.27
N HIS A 352 -0.09 -1.90 -36.37
CA HIS A 352 0.86 -2.28 -37.40
C HIS A 352 0.55 -3.69 -37.94
N PRO A 353 0.20 -3.84 -39.24
CA PRO A 353 -0.29 -5.09 -39.82
C PRO A 353 0.58 -6.32 -39.56
N LEU A 354 1.91 -6.13 -39.57
CA LEU A 354 2.88 -7.18 -39.31
C LEU A 354 3.11 -7.45 -37.81
N PHE A 355 3.39 -6.41 -37.03
CA PHE A 355 3.86 -6.54 -35.65
C PHE A 355 2.74 -6.81 -34.65
N ASP A 356 1.48 -6.48 -34.97
CA ASP A 356 0.32 -6.76 -34.10
C ASP A 356 0.09 -8.28 -33.94
N ARG A 357 0.61 -9.07 -34.89
CA ARG A 357 0.49 -10.54 -34.92
C ARG A 357 1.64 -11.25 -34.21
N MET A 358 2.54 -10.50 -33.58
CA MET A 358 3.74 -11.02 -32.95
C MET A 358 3.72 -10.72 -31.44
N PRO A 359 4.29 -11.61 -30.60
CA PRO A 359 4.65 -11.26 -29.24
C PRO A 359 5.50 -9.98 -29.21
N LEU A 360 5.36 -9.20 -28.14
CA LEU A 360 5.98 -7.89 -28.00
C LEU A 360 7.51 -7.93 -28.20
N HIS A 361 8.18 -8.94 -27.65
CA HIS A 361 9.63 -9.12 -27.79
C HIS A 361 10.03 -9.42 -29.24
N ASP A 362 9.28 -10.30 -29.91
CA ASP A 362 9.53 -10.67 -31.30
C ASP A 362 9.30 -9.50 -32.25
N ALA A 363 8.26 -8.70 -32.01
CA ALA A 363 8.02 -7.46 -32.73
C ALA A 363 9.21 -6.49 -32.60
N ALA A 364 9.72 -6.28 -31.38
CA ALA A 364 10.88 -5.42 -31.15
C ALA A 364 12.15 -5.94 -31.85
N LEU A 365 12.41 -7.25 -31.80
CA LEU A 365 13.54 -7.86 -32.50
C LEU A 365 13.40 -7.79 -34.03
N ALA A 366 12.19 -7.97 -34.55
CA ALA A 366 11.91 -7.87 -35.98
C ALA A 366 12.16 -6.44 -36.49
N MET A 367 11.62 -5.43 -35.79
CA MET A 367 11.89 -4.01 -36.08
C MET A 367 13.39 -3.73 -36.13
N LEU A 368 14.13 -4.14 -35.08
CA LEU A 368 15.58 -3.92 -35.04
C LEU A 368 16.29 -4.58 -36.22
N ARG A 369 15.95 -5.84 -36.56
CA ARG A 369 16.59 -6.58 -37.65
C ARG A 369 16.31 -5.97 -39.02
N ILE A 370 15.06 -5.58 -39.27
CA ILE A 370 14.65 -4.93 -40.53
C ILE A 370 15.37 -3.61 -40.68
N GLY A 371 15.37 -2.76 -39.65
CA GLY A 371 16.03 -1.47 -39.72
C GLY A 371 17.55 -1.56 -39.78
N ARG A 372 18.16 -2.56 -39.12
CA ARG A 372 19.59 -2.84 -39.25
C ARG A 372 19.95 -3.25 -40.70
N ALA A 373 19.12 -4.07 -41.34
CA ALA A 373 19.31 -4.44 -42.75
C ALA A 373 19.13 -3.24 -43.69
N GLY A 374 18.15 -2.37 -43.41
CA GLY A 374 17.92 -1.14 -44.18
C GLY A 374 19.06 -0.13 -44.04
N LEU A 375 19.66 0.00 -42.85
CA LEU A 375 20.71 0.99 -42.59
C LEU A 375 22.11 0.52 -43.02
N LEU A 376 22.46 -0.76 -42.81
CA LEU A 376 23.82 -1.29 -42.97
C LEU A 376 23.97 -2.27 -44.16
N GLY A 377 22.88 -2.64 -44.82
CA GLY A 377 22.86 -3.62 -45.90
C GLY A 377 23.04 -5.08 -45.43
N ALA A 378 22.68 -6.04 -46.29
CA ALA A 378 22.63 -7.47 -45.94
C ALA A 378 23.99 -8.12 -45.60
N ARG A 379 25.11 -7.52 -46.01
CA ARG A 379 26.47 -8.09 -45.87
C ARG A 379 27.34 -7.41 -44.80
N GLY A 380 26.86 -6.36 -44.14
CA GLY A 380 27.66 -5.54 -43.24
C GLY A 380 27.89 -6.07 -41.81
N LEU A 381 27.60 -7.35 -41.49
CA LEU A 381 27.38 -7.74 -40.09
C LEU A 381 28.10 -9.01 -39.62
N PRO A 382 29.00 -8.93 -38.62
CA PRO A 382 29.23 -10.03 -37.69
C PRO A 382 28.03 -10.19 -36.72
N PHE A 383 27.72 -11.46 -36.41
CA PHE A 383 26.60 -11.89 -35.56
C PHE A 383 26.82 -11.68 -34.06
N ARG A 384 28.03 -11.31 -33.65
CA ARG A 384 28.45 -11.24 -32.25
C ARG A 384 29.30 -10.02 -32.00
N LYS A 385 28.95 -9.29 -30.94
CA LYS A 385 29.61 -8.11 -30.38
C LYS A 385 29.43 -6.85 -31.22
N ASP A 386 28.58 -5.94 -30.78
CA ASP A 386 29.02 -4.81 -29.96
C ASP A 386 27.81 -3.95 -29.60
N ILE A 387 27.93 -3.32 -28.44
CA ILE A 387 26.98 -2.38 -27.86
C ILE A 387 26.61 -1.37 -28.95
N THR A 388 25.41 -1.47 -29.48
CA THR A 388 24.86 -0.36 -30.26
C THR A 388 24.48 0.68 -29.22
N GLU A 389 25.07 1.87 -29.36
CA GLU A 389 24.68 3.05 -28.60
C GLU A 389 23.13 3.12 -28.54
N PRO A 390 22.49 3.31 -27.37
CA PRO A 390 21.03 3.24 -27.24
C PRO A 390 20.27 4.13 -28.24
N ALA A 391 20.86 5.27 -28.62
CA ALA A 391 20.33 6.14 -29.67
C ALA A 391 20.27 5.45 -31.04
N LEU A 392 21.33 4.75 -31.42
CA LEU A 392 21.40 3.99 -32.67
C LEU A 392 20.41 2.82 -32.67
N TRP A 393 20.20 2.18 -31.50
CA TRP A 393 19.17 1.15 -31.36
C TRP A 393 17.77 1.72 -31.62
N ALA A 394 17.42 2.83 -30.96
CA ALA A 394 16.12 3.50 -31.14
C ALA A 394 15.89 3.85 -32.62
N LYS A 395 16.91 4.43 -33.26
CA LYS A 395 16.89 4.76 -34.68
C LYS A 395 16.70 3.53 -35.57
N MET A 396 17.47 2.46 -35.37
CA MET A 396 17.34 1.23 -36.15
C MET A 396 15.94 0.60 -35.96
N ALA A 397 15.45 0.48 -34.73
CA ALA A 397 14.13 -0.06 -34.47
C ALA A 397 13.03 0.76 -35.16
N SER A 398 13.10 2.10 -35.08
CA SER A 398 12.12 2.98 -35.71
C SER A 398 12.19 2.99 -37.24
N ILE A 399 13.38 2.85 -37.84
CA ILE A 399 13.51 2.59 -39.29
C ILE A 399 12.80 1.29 -39.64
N GLY A 400 13.08 0.20 -38.92
CA GLY A 400 12.46 -1.08 -39.21
C GLY A 400 10.95 -1.11 -38.98
N PHE A 401 10.44 -0.30 -38.04
CA PHE A 401 9.01 -0.09 -37.88
C PHE A 401 8.38 0.53 -39.13
N ARG A 402 9.01 1.56 -39.72
CA ARG A 402 8.52 2.21 -40.93
C ARG A 402 8.64 1.35 -42.18
N GLU A 403 9.81 0.73 -42.38
CA GLU A 403 10.10 -0.07 -43.60
C GLU A 403 9.28 -1.36 -43.66
N ALA A 404 8.79 -1.85 -42.53
CA ALA A 404 7.92 -3.02 -42.47
C ALA A 404 6.46 -2.71 -42.85
N ALA A 405 6.09 -1.44 -43.01
CA ALA A 405 4.76 -1.05 -43.45
C ALA A 405 4.57 -1.38 -44.94
N PRO A 406 3.44 -1.98 -45.34
CA PRO A 406 3.18 -2.25 -46.75
C PRO A 406 3.07 -0.94 -47.55
N ASN A 407 3.55 -0.96 -48.80
CA ASN A 407 3.53 0.19 -49.70
C ASN A 407 2.16 0.87 -49.74
N GLY A 408 2.11 2.16 -49.40
CA GLY A 408 0.89 2.98 -49.42
C GLY A 408 0.10 3.05 -48.11
N VAL A 409 0.54 2.36 -47.05
CA VAL A 409 0.01 2.54 -45.69
C VAL A 409 0.97 3.42 -44.91
N ASP A 410 0.57 4.66 -44.62
CA ASP A 410 1.28 5.46 -43.63
C ASP A 410 0.90 4.93 -42.23
N PRO A 411 1.84 4.32 -41.47
CA PRO A 411 1.56 3.83 -40.12
C PRO A 411 1.18 4.96 -39.14
N LEU A 412 1.33 6.23 -39.52
CA LEU A 412 0.87 7.41 -38.79
C LEU A 412 -0.49 7.95 -39.27
N ALA A 413 -1.02 7.46 -40.40
CA ALA A 413 -2.34 7.84 -40.89
C ALA A 413 -3.44 7.10 -40.12
N VAL A 414 -3.80 7.65 -38.97
CA VAL A 414 -4.96 7.21 -38.20
C VAL A 414 -6.25 7.65 -38.89
N SER A 415 -7.24 6.75 -38.93
CA SER A 415 -8.63 7.01 -39.28
C SER A 415 -9.18 8.24 -38.54
N ALA A 416 -9.58 9.26 -39.29
CA ALA A 416 -10.21 10.48 -38.78
C ALA A 416 -11.68 10.30 -38.37
N ASP A 417 -12.19 9.07 -38.23
CA ASP A 417 -13.60 8.81 -37.92
C ASP A 417 -13.74 7.92 -36.68
N SER A 418 -14.04 8.56 -35.54
CA SER A 418 -15.07 8.09 -34.60
C SER A 418 -15.30 9.06 -33.42
N ASP A 419 -15.28 10.38 -33.66
CA ASP A 419 -15.95 11.33 -32.76
C ASP A 419 -17.29 11.70 -33.39
N SER A 420 -18.22 10.76 -33.38
CA SER A 420 -19.66 11.03 -33.47
C SER A 420 -20.47 9.81 -33.06
N ARG A 421 -20.78 9.72 -31.75
CA ARG A 421 -22.11 9.42 -31.19
C ARG A 421 -22.05 9.26 -29.68
#